data_AF-A0A1X0QWG8-F1
#
_entry.id   AF-A0A1X0QWG8-F1
#
_cell.length_a   1.000
_cell.length_b   1.000
_cell.length_c   1.000
_cell.angle_alpha   90.00
_cell.angle_beta   90.00
_cell.angle_gamma   90.00
#
_symmetry.space_group_name_H-M   'P 1'
#
loop_
_entity.id
_entity.type
_entity.pdbx_description
1 polymer ?
#
loop_
_entity_poly.entity_id
_entity_poly.type
_entity_poly.pdbx_seq_one_letter_code
_entity_poly.pdbx_strand_id
1 'polypeptide(L)'
;MDSFTFQINDSLKRVKETEELTSKVQKETESIHDMLNILKNKNEEMLTAFKQIDQLEIIVNRVKDTYNAVAKNMDQIERTISASTSTFGLGKKRSTTVQPYFPPPDHVDIYNTDELFNPLSSSK
;
A
#
# COMPACT_ATOMS: atom_id res chain seq x y z
N MET A 1 46.57 -58.62 -18.78
CA MET A 1 45.38 -57.89 -19.25
C MET A 1 45.86 -56.98 -20.36
N ASP A 2 45.26 -57.07 -21.54
CA ASP A 2 45.77 -56.38 -22.73
C ASP A 2 45.46 -54.88 -22.68
N SER A 3 46.37 -54.05 -23.20
CA SER A 3 46.26 -52.58 -23.18
C SER A 3 44.93 -52.08 -23.79
N PHE A 4 44.43 -52.80 -24.79
CA PHE A 4 43.15 -52.53 -25.43
C PHE A 4 41.95 -52.72 -24.49
N THR A 5 41.93 -53.78 -23.69
CA THR A 5 40.87 -54.06 -22.72
C THR A 5 40.84 -53.02 -21.59
N PHE A 6 42.00 -52.53 -21.18
CA PHE A 6 42.10 -51.43 -20.21
C PHE A 6 41.48 -50.13 -20.75
N GLN A 7 41.79 -49.76 -22.00
CA GLN A 7 41.25 -48.54 -22.63
C GLN A 7 39.73 -48.59 -22.84
N ILE A 8 39.18 -49.77 -23.14
CA ILE A 8 37.72 -49.96 -23.25
C ILE A 8 37.05 -49.75 -21.89
N ASN A 9 37.60 -50.35 -20.83
CA ASN A 9 37.04 -50.22 -19.48
C ASN A 9 37.11 -48.77 -18.96
N ASP A 10 38.21 -48.08 -19.22
CA ASP A 10 38.37 -46.66 -18.88
C ASP A 10 37.37 -45.77 -19.65
N SER A 11 37.19 -46.02 -20.94
CA SER A 11 36.22 -45.27 -21.75
C SER A 11 34.77 -45.55 -21.32
N LEU A 12 34.44 -46.80 -21.00
CA LEU A 12 33.12 -47.15 -20.47
C LEU A 12 32.83 -46.47 -19.13
N LYS A 13 33.84 -46.38 -18.25
CA LYS A 13 33.73 -45.66 -16.98
C LYS A 13 33.45 -44.18 -17.21
N ARG A 14 34.22 -43.52 -18.10
CA ARG A 14 34.00 -42.10 -18.44
C ARG A 14 32.60 -41.85 -19.02
N VAL A 15 32.10 -42.75 -19.86
CA VAL A 15 30.75 -42.62 -20.43
C VAL A 15 29.69 -42.66 -19.32
N LYS A 16 29.80 -43.62 -18.38
CA LYS A 16 28.87 -43.72 -17.24
C LYS A 16 28.93 -42.50 -16.32
N GLU A 17 30.13 -42.02 -16.00
CA GLU A 17 30.31 -40.82 -15.18
C GLU A 17 29.73 -39.58 -15.88
N THR A 18 29.88 -39.49 -17.21
CA THR A 18 29.31 -38.39 -18.00
C THR A 18 27.78 -38.46 -18.06
N GLU A 19 27.21 -39.66 -18.20
CA GLU A 19 25.77 -39.89 -18.20
C GLU A 19 25.13 -39.51 -16.85
N GLU A 20 25.76 -39.91 -15.74
CA GLU A 20 25.33 -39.56 -14.39
C GLU A 20 25.41 -38.04 -14.15
N LEU A 21 26.53 -37.42 -14.56
CA LEU A 21 26.69 -35.97 -14.45
C LEU A 21 25.66 -35.22 -15.29
N THR A 22 25.40 -35.66 -16.52
CA THR A 22 24.40 -35.05 -17.41
C THR A 22 23.01 -35.15 -16.80
N SER A 23 22.65 -36.31 -16.25
CA SER A 23 21.37 -36.53 -15.56
C SER A 23 21.24 -35.63 -14.34
N LYS A 24 22.32 -35.42 -13.59
CA LYS A 24 22.34 -34.52 -12.44
C LYS A 24 22.15 -33.07 -12.85
N VAL A 25 22.89 -32.61 -13.86
CA VAL A 25 22.78 -31.24 -14.39
C VAL A 25 21.37 -30.97 -14.93
N GLN A 26 20.76 -31.94 -15.60
CA GLN A 26 19.38 -31.79 -16.08
C GLN A 26 18.41 -31.59 -14.93
N LYS A 27 18.47 -32.42 -13.88
CA LYS A 27 17.62 -32.28 -12.69
C LYS A 27 17.84 -30.96 -11.96
N GLU A 28 19.08 -30.52 -11.82
CA GLU A 28 19.40 -29.22 -11.23
C GLU A 28 18.85 -28.06 -12.08
N THR A 29 18.94 -28.17 -13.41
CA THR A 29 18.40 -27.17 -14.34
C THR A 29 16.88 -27.07 -14.22
N GLU A 30 16.18 -28.20 -14.17
CA GLU A 30 14.72 -28.26 -13.95
C GLU A 30 14.36 -27.63 -12.59
N SER A 31 15.08 -27.98 -11.52
CA SER A 31 14.85 -27.41 -10.19
C SER A 31 15.09 -25.90 -10.13
N ILE A 32 16.13 -25.39 -10.80
CA ILE A 32 16.41 -23.96 -10.89
C ILE A 32 15.30 -23.25 -11.67
N HIS A 33 14.81 -23.84 -12.74
CA HIS A 33 13.72 -23.29 -13.52
C HIS A 33 12.44 -23.15 -12.70
N ASP A 34 12.09 -24.18 -11.93
CA ASP A 34 10.93 -24.15 -11.03
C ASP A 34 11.09 -23.06 -9.95
N MET A 35 12.28 -22.96 -9.35
CA MET A 35 12.58 -21.92 -8.36
C MET A 35 12.47 -20.51 -8.95
N LEU A 36 12.93 -20.32 -10.19
CA LEU A 36 12.83 -19.06 -10.91
C LEU A 36 11.37 -18.67 -11.17
N ASN A 37 10.53 -19.64 -11.55
CA ASN A 37 9.10 -19.40 -11.73
C ASN A 37 8.41 -18.99 -10.43
N ILE A 38 8.73 -19.66 -9.32
CA ILE A 38 8.22 -19.28 -7.98
C ILE A 38 8.68 -17.86 -7.62
N LEU A 39 9.96 -17.54 -7.84
CA LEU A 39 10.51 -16.23 -7.54
C LEU A 39 9.84 -15.13 -8.36
N LYS A 40 9.58 -15.39 -9.64
CA LYS A 40 8.85 -14.46 -10.52
C LYS A 40 7.44 -14.20 -10.00
N ASN A 41 6.69 -15.25 -9.65
CA ASN A 41 5.34 -15.11 -9.10
C ASN A 41 5.36 -14.31 -7.79
N LYS A 42 6.32 -14.58 -6.89
CA LYS A 42 6.49 -13.83 -5.65
C LYS A 42 6.83 -12.36 -5.88
N ASN A 43 7.62 -12.07 -6.91
CA ASN A 43 7.91 -10.69 -7.30
C ASN A 43 6.66 -9.95 -7.81
N GLU A 44 5.80 -10.61 -8.58
CA GLU A 44 4.52 -10.04 -9.04
C GLU A 44 3.55 -9.79 -7.87
N GLU A 45 3.46 -10.72 -6.92
CA GLU A 45 2.70 -10.53 -5.68
C GLU A 45 3.23 -9.31 -4.88
N MET A 46 4.55 -9.19 -4.75
CA MET A 46 5.19 -8.08 -4.04
C MET A 46 4.93 -6.73 -4.72
N LEU A 47 5.02 -6.66 -6.05
CA LEU A 47 4.67 -5.45 -6.81
C LEU A 47 3.21 -5.05 -6.61
N THR A 48 2.32 -6.03 -6.52
CA THR A 48 0.89 -5.79 -6.24
C THR A 48 0.69 -5.25 -4.83
N ALA A 49 1.39 -5.81 -3.84
CA ALA A 49 1.36 -5.31 -2.47
C ALA A 49 1.87 -3.86 -2.37
N PHE A 50 2.95 -3.50 -3.08
CA PHE A 50 3.43 -2.11 -3.10
C PHE A 50 2.40 -1.15 -3.70
N LYS A 51 1.71 -1.53 -4.78
CA LYS A 51 0.62 -0.70 -5.32
C LYS A 51 -0.51 -0.49 -4.31
N GLN A 52 -0.85 -1.51 -3.53
CA GLN A 52 -1.86 -1.37 -2.46
C GLN A 52 -1.37 -0.45 -1.34
N ILE A 53 -0.08 -0.49 -1.00
CA ILE A 53 0.53 0.44 -0.04
C ILE A 53 0.44 1.88 -0.54
N ASP A 54 0.78 2.14 -1.81
CA ASP A 54 0.67 3.48 -2.40
C ASP A 54 -0.78 3.99 -2.37
N GLN A 55 -1.76 3.11 -2.65
CA GLN A 55 -3.19 3.45 -2.54
C GLN A 55 -3.61 3.76 -1.10
N LEU A 56 -3.09 3.02 -0.12
CA LEU A 56 -3.33 3.29 1.30
C LEU A 56 -2.76 4.65 1.72
N GLU A 57 -1.58 5.03 1.22
CA GLU A 57 -1.00 6.36 1.49
C GLU A 57 -1.91 7.48 1.00
N ILE A 58 -2.47 7.36 -0.21
CA ILE A 58 -3.43 8.33 -0.77
C ILE A 58 -4.64 8.45 0.16
N ILE A 59 -5.16 7.32 0.66
CA ILE A 59 -6.30 7.30 1.57
C ILE A 59 -5.97 7.98 2.90
N VAL A 60 -4.82 7.69 3.49
CA VAL A 60 -4.38 8.30 4.76
C VAL A 60 -4.25 9.82 4.60
N ASN A 61 -3.69 10.28 3.48
CA ASN A 61 -3.59 11.71 3.19
C ASN A 61 -4.97 12.36 3.08
N ARG A 62 -5.92 11.70 2.39
CA ARG A 62 -7.31 12.19 2.30
C ARG A 62 -7.99 12.31 3.66
N VAL A 63 -7.83 11.30 4.52
CA VAL A 63 -8.38 11.32 5.89
C VAL A 63 -7.75 12.44 6.72
N LYS A 64 -6.43 12.64 6.59
CA LYS A 64 -5.71 13.73 7.26
C LYS A 64 -6.23 15.10 6.81
N ASP A 65 -6.46 15.29 5.52
CA ASP A 65 -6.99 16.54 4.99
C ASP A 65 -8.42 16.81 5.50
N THR A 66 -9.28 15.79 5.52
CA THR A 66 -10.61 15.87 6.13
C THR A 66 -10.52 16.27 7.61
N TYR A 67 -9.62 15.65 8.39
CA TYR A 67 -9.42 15.99 9.80
C TYR A 67 -8.98 17.44 10.01
N ASN A 68 -8.02 17.91 9.20
CA ASN A 68 -7.54 19.29 9.24
C ASN A 68 -8.65 20.29 8.90
N ALA A 69 -9.51 19.97 7.93
CA ALA A 69 -10.65 20.80 7.57
C ALA A 69 -11.68 20.88 8.70
N VAL A 70 -11.99 19.76 9.36
CA VAL A 70 -12.88 19.73 10.54
C VAL A 70 -12.28 20.55 11.69
N ALA A 71 -11.00 20.39 11.98
CA ALA A 71 -10.32 21.15 13.04
C ALA A 71 -10.37 22.66 12.77
N LYS A 72 -10.08 23.09 11.54
CA LYS A 72 -10.16 24.51 11.13
C LYS A 72 -11.59 25.06 11.28
N ASN A 73 -12.60 24.29 10.89
CA ASN A 73 -14.00 24.65 11.08
C ASN A 73 -14.36 24.80 12.56
N MET A 74 -13.89 23.89 13.41
CA MET A 74 -14.10 23.97 14.86
C MET A 74 -13.45 25.22 15.46
N ASP A 75 -12.21 25.52 15.09
CA ASP A 75 -11.51 26.73 15.54
C ASP A 75 -12.22 28.02 15.10
N GLN A 76 -12.84 28.02 13.91
CA GLN A 76 -13.61 29.14 13.40
C GLN A 76 -14.93 29.32 14.14
N ILE A 77 -15.62 28.22 14.46
CA ILE A 77 -16.83 28.23 15.29
C ILE A 77 -16.49 28.75 16.69
N GLU A 78 -15.44 28.23 17.34
CA GLU A 78 -15.02 28.66 18.68
C GLU A 78 -14.68 30.16 18.71
N ARG A 79 -13.93 30.65 17.71
CA ARG A 79 -13.64 32.08 17.57
C ARG A 79 -14.91 32.91 17.38
N THR A 80 -15.86 32.44 16.57
CA THR A 80 -17.13 33.15 16.33
C THR A 80 -18.00 33.19 17.59
N ILE A 81 -18.07 32.08 18.34
CA ILE A 81 -18.77 32.02 19.63
C ILE A 81 -18.12 32.98 20.64
N SER A 82 -16.79 32.96 20.75
CA SER A 82 -16.02 33.83 21.65
C SER A 82 -16.19 35.32 21.32
N ALA A 83 -16.20 35.67 20.03
CA ALA A 83 -16.47 37.04 19.57
C ALA A 83 -17.92 37.45 19.90
N SER A 84 -18.89 36.56 19.70
CA SER A 84 -20.31 36.83 19.95
C SER A 84 -20.61 37.04 21.44
N THR A 85 -20.01 36.25 22.33
CA THR A 85 -20.15 36.40 23.79
C THR A 85 -19.42 37.62 24.33
N SER A 86 -18.29 38.03 23.72
CA SER A 86 -17.58 39.27 24.04
C SER A 86 -18.43 40.53 23.78
N THR A 87 -19.19 40.56 22.68
CA THR A 87 -20.14 41.65 22.39
C THR A 87 -21.38 41.67 23.30
N PHE A 88 -21.67 40.58 24.02
CA PHE A 88 -22.78 40.48 24.96
C PHE A 88 -22.42 40.95 26.39
N GLY A 89 -21.23 41.55 26.57
CA GLY A 89 -20.83 42.22 27.80
C GLY A 89 -21.79 43.36 28.17
N LEU A 90 -22.33 43.29 29.40
CA LEU A 90 -23.32 44.20 30.01
C LEU A 90 -22.87 45.68 30.03
N GLY A 91 -23.02 46.41 28.92
CA GLY A 91 -22.62 47.82 28.90
C GLY A 91 -23.38 48.79 28.00
N LYS A 92 -24.06 48.36 26.93
CA LYS A 92 -24.75 49.31 26.03
C LYS A 92 -26.10 48.79 25.56
N LYS A 93 -27.17 49.43 26.05
CA LYS A 93 -28.53 49.32 25.50
C LYS A 93 -28.50 49.76 24.02
N ARG A 94 -28.54 48.82 23.08
CA ARG A 94 -28.86 49.08 21.67
C ARG A 94 -30.23 48.47 21.36
N SER A 95 -31.09 49.29 20.77
CA SER A 95 -32.54 49.09 20.58
C SER A 95 -32.92 48.13 19.44
N THR A 96 -32.03 47.25 19.00
CA THR A 96 -32.32 46.27 17.93
C THR A 96 -31.64 44.96 18.27
N THR A 97 -32.44 43.91 18.45
CA THR A 97 -32.02 42.53 18.70
C THR A 97 -31.29 41.98 17.47
N VAL A 98 -30.02 42.36 17.29
CA VAL A 98 -29.17 41.76 16.24
C VAL A 98 -28.71 40.42 16.79
N GLN A 99 -29.29 39.33 16.29
CA GLN A 99 -28.79 38.00 16.61
C GLN A 99 -27.37 37.87 16.03
N PRO A 100 -26.40 37.33 16.79
CA PRO A 100 -25.08 37.05 16.27
C PRO A 100 -25.19 36.11 15.08
N TYR A 101 -24.65 36.52 13.94
CA TYR A 101 -24.58 35.69 12.74
C TYR A 101 -23.41 34.71 12.88
N PHE A 102 -23.73 33.43 12.80
CA PHE A 102 -22.73 32.36 12.70
C PHE A 102 -22.63 31.95 11.23
N PRO A 103 -21.52 32.27 10.53
CA PRO A 103 -21.34 31.80 9.18
C PRO A 103 -21.33 30.27 9.17
N PRO A 104 -21.95 29.64 8.16
CA PRO A 104 -21.92 28.19 8.04
C PRO A 104 -20.47 27.69 7.93
N PRO A 105 -20.12 26.54 8.54
CA PRO A 105 -18.81 25.94 8.41
C PRO A 105 -18.46 25.65 6.93
N ASP A 106 -17.18 25.63 6.61
CA ASP A 106 -16.73 25.21 5.28
C ASP A 106 -17.16 23.75 5.04
N HIS A 107 -17.50 23.43 3.78
CA HIS A 107 -17.89 22.08 3.41
C HIS A 107 -16.73 21.09 3.65
N VAL A 108 -17.06 19.94 4.25
CA VAL A 108 -16.11 18.83 4.45
C VAL A 108 -16.74 17.55 3.91
N ASP A 109 -16.06 16.92 2.96
CA ASP A 109 -16.45 15.59 2.50
C ASP A 109 -16.08 14.54 3.56
N ILE A 110 -17.09 13.93 4.17
CA ILE A 110 -16.93 12.83 5.13
C ILE A 110 -17.23 11.53 4.38
N TYR A 111 -16.18 10.72 4.17
CA TYR A 111 -16.28 9.46 3.46
C TYR A 111 -16.65 8.33 4.41
N ASN A 112 -17.54 7.44 3.97
CA ASN A 112 -17.74 6.16 4.65
C ASN A 112 -16.53 5.24 4.40
N THR A 113 -16.25 4.31 5.31
CA THR A 113 -15.16 3.33 5.17
C THR A 113 -15.27 2.58 3.85
N ASP A 114 -16.46 2.18 3.45
CA ASP A 114 -16.66 1.41 2.22
C ASP A 114 -16.29 2.23 0.96
N GLU A 115 -16.59 3.53 0.95
CA GLU A 115 -16.24 4.44 -0.15
C GLU A 115 -14.74 4.72 -0.20
N LEU A 116 -14.11 4.79 0.98
CA LEU A 116 -12.68 5.04 1.13
C LEU A 116 -11.83 3.89 0.60
N PHE A 117 -12.28 2.64 0.83
CA PHE A 117 -11.55 1.42 0.47
C PHE A 117 -12.03 0.75 -0.83
N ASN A 118 -13.10 1.22 -1.47
CA ASN A 118 -13.52 0.77 -2.81
C ASN A 118 -12.40 0.72 -3.86
N PRO A 119 -11.45 1.69 -3.91
CA PRO A 119 -10.32 1.61 -4.84
C PRO A 119 -9.37 0.42 -4.59
N LEU A 120 -9.29 -0.05 -3.35
CA LEU A 120 -8.47 -1.21 -2.96
C LEU A 120 -9.16 -2.55 -3.24
N SER A 121 -10.50 -2.59 -3.20
CA SER A 121 -11.28 -3.82 -3.46
C SER A 121 -11.34 -4.18 -4.94
N SER A 122 -11.22 -3.18 -5.83
CA SER A 122 -11.30 -3.35 -7.28
C SER A 122 -9.99 -3.82 -7.94
N SER A 123 -8.91 -4.01 -7.19
CA SER A 123 -7.60 -4.47 -7.71
C SER A 123 -7.42 -6.00 -7.64
N LYS A 124 -8.51 -6.76 -7.77
CA LYS A 124 -8.52 -8.23 -7.87
C LYS A 124 -8.67 -8.70 -9.31
#